data_AF-A0A7V4FYX2-F1
#
_entry.id   AF-A0A7V4FYX2-F1
#
_cell.length_a   1.000
_cell.length_b   1.000
_cell.length_c   1.000
_cell.angle_alpha   90.00
_cell.angle_beta   90.00
_cell.angle_gamma   90.00
#
_symmetry.space_group_name_H-M   'P 1'
#
loop_
_entity.id
_entity.type
_entity.pdbx_description
1 polymer ?
#
loop_
_entity_poly.entity_id
_entity_poly.type
_entity_poly.pdbx_seq_one_letter_code
_entity_poly.pdbx_strand_id
1 'polypeptide(L)'
;MKVDATQEPIVRDASCPVVFATIVKRDGSREAFDATRIERAVLAAGRATREFAEAEARALARRVLAIAAATIETEPTVEGIQDIVEEVLIASPYRRAARAYIIYREQHRILRELQSASQLALVDSYLDKSDWQVAENANMAFSLQGLNNHISSEITRKYWLERLYAPEVRAAHESGDLHIHDLNLLAVYCVGWDLADLLREGFRGAGGKVESAPAKHFRTALGQAANFFYTLQGEAAGAQAFSSVDTLLAPFIAYDGLGYSEVKQAIQEWIFNLNVATRVGFQTPFTNITLDLNVPERLRDEAVIIGGQRQDRTYGEFQREMDMFNRAFLEIMSQGDAKGRVFTFPIATY
;
A
#
# COMPACT_ATOMS: atom_id res chain seq x y z
N MET A 1 -44.91 -31.54 -24.78
CA MET A 1 -46.22 -30.87 -24.66
C MET A 1 -46.03 -29.45 -25.16
N LYS A 2 -46.52 -29.16 -26.36
CA LYS A 2 -46.46 -27.82 -26.98
C LYS A 2 -47.40 -26.89 -26.22
N VAL A 3 -46.92 -25.71 -25.84
CA VAL A 3 -47.78 -24.55 -25.63
C VAL A 3 -47.14 -23.41 -26.41
N ASP A 4 -47.77 -23.15 -27.55
CA ASP A 4 -47.62 -21.99 -28.39
C ASP A 4 -48.19 -20.78 -27.63
N ALA A 5 -47.41 -19.71 -27.52
CA ALA A 5 -47.89 -18.40 -27.09
C ALA A 5 -47.13 -17.35 -27.88
N THR A 6 -47.63 -17.15 -29.11
CA THR A 6 -47.70 -15.87 -29.83
C THR A 6 -46.94 -14.71 -29.19
N GLN A 7 -45.69 -14.50 -29.63
CA GLN A 7 -45.02 -13.21 -29.50
C GLN A 7 -45.71 -12.22 -30.44
N GLU A 8 -46.46 -11.29 -29.87
CA GLU A 8 -46.89 -10.09 -30.57
C GLU A 8 -45.65 -9.31 -31.05
N PRO A 9 -45.68 -8.75 -32.26
CA PRO A 9 -44.56 -7.96 -32.77
C PRO A 9 -44.46 -6.70 -31.92
N ILE A 10 -43.29 -6.52 -31.28
CA ILE A 10 -42.91 -5.26 -30.65
C ILE A 10 -43.08 -4.16 -31.69
N VAL A 11 -44.08 -3.31 -31.46
CA VAL A 11 -44.36 -2.11 -32.24
C VAL A 11 -43.07 -1.29 -32.25
N ARG A 12 -42.42 -1.27 -33.41
CA ARG A 12 -41.29 -0.40 -33.69
C ARG A 12 -41.83 1.02 -33.71
N ASP A 13 -41.72 1.72 -32.59
CA ASP A 13 -41.98 3.15 -32.54
C ASP A 13 -40.94 3.85 -33.45
N ALA A 14 -41.44 4.39 -34.55
CA ALA A 14 -40.66 4.99 -35.62
C ALA A 14 -40.39 6.46 -35.30
N SER A 15 -39.35 6.77 -34.52
CA SER A 15 -38.88 8.17 -34.39
C SER A 15 -37.43 8.36 -33.94
N CYS A 16 -36.49 7.53 -34.43
CA CYS A 16 -35.07 7.88 -34.44
C CYS A 16 -34.37 7.27 -35.68
N PRO A 17 -33.67 8.05 -36.52
CA PRO A 17 -32.91 7.49 -37.62
C PRO A 17 -31.81 6.59 -37.06
N VAL A 18 -31.79 5.32 -37.47
CA VAL A 18 -30.75 4.36 -37.06
C VAL A 18 -29.49 4.69 -37.85
N VAL A 19 -28.55 5.37 -37.19
CA VAL A 19 -27.30 5.84 -37.81
C VAL A 19 -26.27 4.71 -37.93
N PHE A 20 -26.25 3.77 -36.99
CA PHE A 20 -25.28 2.67 -36.94
C PHE A 20 -25.98 1.32 -36.73
N ALA A 21 -25.45 0.25 -37.34
CA ALA A 21 -25.97 -1.11 -37.16
C ALA A 21 -25.32 -1.83 -35.96
N THR A 22 -24.04 -1.58 -35.73
CA THR A 22 -23.22 -2.25 -34.71
C THR A 22 -22.45 -1.23 -33.88
N ILE A 23 -22.12 -1.62 -32.65
CA ILE A 23 -21.24 -0.89 -31.73
C ILE A 23 -20.14 -1.83 -31.25
N VAL A 24 -18.91 -1.32 -31.20
CA VAL A 24 -17.75 -2.04 -30.67
C VAL A 24 -17.66 -1.78 -29.17
N LYS A 25 -17.78 -2.85 -28.39
CA LYS A 25 -17.56 -2.83 -26.95
C LYS A 25 -16.08 -2.72 -26.62
N ARG A 26 -15.80 -2.40 -25.35
CA ARG A 26 -14.45 -2.22 -24.81
C ARG A 26 -13.59 -3.50 -24.88
N ASP A 27 -14.23 -4.67 -24.90
CA ASP A 27 -13.59 -5.98 -25.06
C ASP A 27 -13.36 -6.37 -26.54
N GLY A 28 -13.64 -5.46 -27.48
CA GLY A 28 -13.56 -5.70 -28.92
C GLY A 28 -14.74 -6.48 -29.50
N SER A 29 -15.70 -6.92 -28.67
CA SER A 29 -16.90 -7.60 -29.17
C SER A 29 -17.88 -6.63 -29.84
N ARG A 30 -18.65 -7.14 -30.80
CA ARG A 30 -19.65 -6.36 -31.55
C ARG A 30 -21.06 -6.65 -31.02
N GLU A 31 -21.83 -5.61 -30.74
CA GLU A 31 -23.24 -5.70 -30.37
C GLU A 31 -24.08 -4.85 -31.33
N ALA A 32 -25.38 -5.14 -31.45
CA ALA A 32 -26.32 -4.25 -32.14
C ALA A 32 -26.37 -2.88 -31.45
N PHE A 33 -26.36 -1.81 -32.24
CA PHE A 33 -26.42 -0.45 -31.72
C PHE A 33 -27.82 -0.14 -31.16
N ASP A 34 -27.90 0.27 -29.88
CA ASP A 34 -29.14 0.62 -29.20
C ASP A 34 -29.13 2.09 -28.75
N ALA A 35 -29.81 2.95 -29.51
CA ALA A 35 -29.94 4.37 -29.23
C ALA A 35 -30.62 4.66 -27.87
N THR A 36 -31.48 3.75 -27.38
CA THR A 36 -32.18 3.94 -26.10
C THR A 36 -31.23 3.90 -24.90
N ARG A 37 -30.04 3.29 -25.04
CA ARG A 37 -29.01 3.30 -23.98
C ARG A 37 -28.45 4.71 -23.76
N ILE A 38 -28.32 5.50 -24.82
CA ILE A 38 -27.85 6.89 -24.74
C ILE A 38 -28.89 7.75 -24.02
N GLU A 39 -30.16 7.65 -24.42
CA GLU A 39 -31.27 8.37 -23.76
C GLU A 39 -31.37 8.02 -22.28
N ARG A 40 -31.26 6.73 -21.91
CA ARG A 40 -31.26 6.29 -20.52
C ARG A 40 -30.09 6.85 -19.72
N ALA A 41 -28.87 6.87 -20.28
CA ALA A 41 -27.69 7.39 -19.60
C ALA A 41 -27.78 8.90 -19.36
N VAL A 42 -28.25 9.66 -20.36
CA VAL A 42 -28.48 11.12 -20.25
C VAL A 42 -29.60 11.41 -19.23
N LEU A 43 -30.70 10.64 -19.29
CA LEU A 43 -31.81 10.77 -18.35
C LEU A 43 -31.38 10.46 -16.91
N ALA A 44 -30.51 9.47 -16.70
CA ALA A 44 -29.99 9.16 -15.37
C ALA A 44 -29.22 10.34 -14.77
N ALA A 45 -28.39 11.03 -15.57
CA ALA A 45 -27.68 12.24 -15.14
C ALA A 45 -28.65 13.41 -14.84
N GLY A 46 -29.68 13.60 -15.67
CA GLY A 46 -30.74 14.60 -15.45
C GLY A 46 -31.53 14.35 -14.16
N ARG A 47 -31.93 13.09 -13.92
CA ARG A 47 -32.64 12.67 -12.69
C ARG A 47 -31.79 12.82 -11.44
N ALA A 48 -30.51 12.44 -11.49
CA ALA A 48 -29.59 12.55 -10.36
C ALA A 48 -29.38 14.01 -9.91
N THR A 49 -29.50 14.96 -10.83
CA THR A 49 -29.23 16.39 -10.59
C THR A 49 -30.50 17.24 -10.51
N ARG A 50 -31.64 16.68 -10.94
CA ARG A 50 -32.94 17.35 -11.07
C ARG A 50 -32.93 18.54 -12.02
N GLU A 51 -32.05 18.53 -13.02
CA GLU A 51 -31.92 19.63 -13.99
C GLU A 51 -32.86 19.49 -15.19
N PHE A 52 -33.22 18.27 -15.58
CA PHE A 52 -34.11 18.01 -16.71
C PHE A 52 -34.76 16.63 -16.65
N ALA A 53 -35.78 16.43 -17.48
CA ALA A 53 -36.60 15.22 -17.52
C ALA A 53 -36.50 14.50 -18.88
N GLU A 54 -37.48 13.65 -19.18
CA GLU A 54 -37.46 12.74 -20.34
C GLU A 54 -37.47 13.47 -21.68
N ALA A 55 -38.19 14.58 -21.80
CA ALA A 55 -38.29 15.34 -23.05
C ALA A 55 -36.94 15.94 -23.45
N GLU A 56 -36.25 16.58 -22.50
CA GLU A 56 -34.93 17.17 -22.72
C GLU A 56 -33.86 16.10 -22.90
N ALA A 57 -33.92 15.00 -22.14
CA ALA A 57 -33.00 13.86 -22.29
C ALA A 57 -33.07 13.27 -23.71
N ARG A 58 -34.27 13.13 -24.26
CA ARG A 58 -34.49 12.66 -25.64
C ARG A 58 -33.95 13.65 -26.67
N ALA A 59 -34.13 14.95 -26.46
CA ALA A 59 -33.59 15.99 -27.33
C ALA A 59 -32.05 15.99 -27.35
N LEU A 60 -31.43 15.88 -26.17
CA LEU A 60 -29.98 15.76 -26.02
C LEU A 60 -29.44 14.47 -26.65
N ALA A 61 -30.11 13.33 -26.43
CA ALA A 61 -29.73 12.05 -27.04
C ALA A 61 -29.81 12.08 -28.58
N ARG A 62 -30.82 12.73 -29.16
CA ARG A 62 -30.90 12.94 -30.63
C ARG A 62 -29.74 13.80 -31.13
N ARG A 63 -29.34 14.82 -30.37
CA ARG A 63 -28.18 15.67 -30.72
C ARG A 63 -26.87 14.88 -30.67
N VAL A 64 -26.69 14.02 -29.68
CA VAL A 64 -25.55 13.07 -29.61
C VAL A 64 -25.51 12.18 -30.84
N LEU A 65 -26.66 11.58 -31.21
CA LEU A 65 -26.74 10.71 -32.39
C LEU A 65 -26.41 11.46 -33.69
N ALA A 66 -26.88 12.70 -33.83
CA ALA A 66 -26.59 13.53 -34.99
C ALA A 66 -25.10 13.90 -35.11
N ILE A 67 -24.44 14.21 -33.98
CA ILE A 67 -23.00 14.47 -33.96
C ILE A 67 -22.23 13.19 -34.26
N ALA A 68 -22.57 12.08 -33.61
CA ALA A 68 -21.95 10.78 -33.87
C ALA A 68 -22.04 10.37 -35.34
N ALA A 69 -23.19 10.59 -35.99
CA ALA A 69 -23.38 10.35 -37.42
C ALA A 69 -22.43 11.16 -38.32
N ALA A 70 -22.06 12.35 -37.88
CA ALA A 70 -21.25 13.28 -38.66
C ALA A 70 -19.75 13.15 -38.37
N THR A 71 -19.36 12.68 -37.19
CA THR A 71 -17.96 12.62 -36.75
C THR A 71 -17.34 11.23 -36.81
N ILE A 72 -18.15 10.17 -36.69
CA ILE A 72 -17.63 8.80 -36.70
C ILE A 72 -17.63 8.25 -38.13
N GLU A 73 -16.45 8.19 -38.74
CA GLU A 73 -16.27 7.64 -40.10
C GLU A 73 -16.23 6.10 -40.14
N THR A 74 -15.93 5.45 -38.99
CA THR A 74 -15.75 3.99 -38.85
C THR A 74 -16.80 3.37 -37.91
N GLU A 75 -16.56 2.15 -37.38
CA GLU A 75 -17.47 1.55 -36.40
C GLU A 75 -17.48 2.36 -35.10
N PRO A 76 -18.66 2.71 -34.54
CA PRO A 76 -18.71 3.47 -33.30
C PRO A 76 -18.26 2.61 -32.12
N THR A 77 -17.41 3.19 -31.27
CA THR A 77 -16.99 2.58 -30.00
C THR A 77 -17.82 3.10 -28.84
N VAL A 78 -17.95 2.31 -27.77
CA VAL A 78 -18.65 2.75 -26.56
C VAL A 78 -18.01 4.01 -25.97
N GLU A 79 -16.68 4.13 -25.97
CA GLU A 79 -15.99 5.33 -25.45
C GLU A 79 -16.26 6.56 -26.32
N GLY A 80 -16.13 6.42 -27.65
CA GLY A 80 -16.36 7.55 -28.56
C GLY A 80 -17.77 8.12 -28.48
N ILE A 81 -18.79 7.27 -28.28
CA ILE A 81 -20.16 7.76 -28.04
C ILE A 81 -20.28 8.46 -26.68
N GLN A 82 -19.62 7.96 -25.64
CA GLN A 82 -19.65 8.59 -24.32
C GLN A 82 -18.96 9.95 -24.31
N ASP A 83 -17.87 10.12 -25.07
CA ASP A 83 -17.20 11.42 -25.27
C ASP A 83 -18.16 12.43 -25.91
N ILE A 84 -18.90 12.02 -26.94
CA ILE A 84 -19.89 12.89 -27.58
C ILE A 84 -21.04 13.23 -26.62
N VAL A 85 -21.49 12.30 -25.78
CA VAL A 85 -22.49 12.58 -24.74
C VAL A 85 -21.99 13.64 -23.75
N GLU A 86 -20.74 13.53 -23.34
CA GLU A 86 -20.08 14.48 -22.44
C GLU A 86 -20.00 15.88 -23.07
N GLU A 87 -19.51 15.99 -24.31
CA GLU A 87 -19.45 17.26 -25.05
C GLU A 87 -20.84 17.92 -25.18
N VAL A 88 -21.86 17.14 -25.54
CA VAL A 88 -23.23 17.64 -25.68
C VAL A 88 -23.78 18.14 -24.34
N LEU A 89 -23.51 17.44 -23.24
CA LEU A 89 -23.93 17.86 -21.90
C LEU A 89 -23.18 19.11 -21.45
N ILE A 90 -21.88 19.21 -21.70
CA ILE A 90 -21.06 20.40 -21.40
C ILE A 90 -21.53 21.63 -22.18
N ALA A 91 -21.88 21.45 -23.46
CA ALA A 91 -22.40 22.51 -24.32
C ALA A 91 -23.87 22.89 -24.03
N SER A 92 -24.54 22.17 -23.12
CA SER A 92 -25.91 22.43 -22.70
C SER A 92 -25.98 23.39 -21.50
N PRO A 93 -27.15 23.96 -21.17
CA PRO A 93 -27.32 24.73 -19.94
C PRO A 93 -27.22 23.88 -18.66
N TYR A 94 -27.26 22.55 -18.76
CA TYR A 94 -27.35 21.60 -17.65
C TYR A 94 -25.98 21.21 -17.09
N ARG A 95 -25.32 22.18 -16.45
CA ARG A 95 -23.93 22.04 -15.98
C ARG A 95 -23.78 20.99 -14.87
N ARG A 96 -24.79 20.81 -14.00
CA ARG A 96 -24.68 19.82 -12.91
C ARG A 96 -24.83 18.41 -13.47
N ALA A 97 -25.72 18.19 -14.43
CA ALA A 97 -25.92 16.93 -15.12
C ALA A 97 -24.67 16.53 -15.91
N ALA A 98 -24.02 17.48 -16.57
CA ALA A 98 -22.72 17.26 -17.21
C ALA A 98 -21.69 16.75 -16.19
N ARG A 99 -21.49 17.46 -15.08
CA ARG A 99 -20.56 17.04 -14.01
C ARG A 99 -20.91 15.67 -13.44
N ALA A 100 -22.20 15.40 -13.17
CA ALA A 100 -22.65 14.13 -12.63
C ALA A 100 -22.40 12.97 -13.60
N TYR A 101 -22.61 13.18 -14.90
CA TYR A 101 -22.32 12.18 -15.93
C TYR A 101 -20.82 11.86 -16.00
N ILE A 102 -19.97 12.90 -16.02
CA ILE A 102 -18.50 12.77 -16.05
C ILE A 102 -18.00 11.98 -14.84
N ILE A 103 -18.43 12.37 -13.64
CA ILE A 103 -18.06 11.69 -12.39
C ILE A 103 -18.54 10.23 -12.40
N TYR A 104 -19.78 9.98 -12.83
CA TYR A 104 -20.33 8.63 -12.90
C TYR A 104 -19.54 7.72 -13.86
N ARG A 105 -19.20 8.24 -15.05
CA ARG A 105 -18.41 7.54 -16.06
C ARG A 105 -17.03 7.16 -15.50
N GLU A 106 -16.38 8.11 -14.86
CA GLU A 106 -15.06 7.94 -14.27
C GLU A 106 -15.06 6.92 -13.12
N GLN A 107 -16.01 7.02 -12.19
CA GLN A 107 -16.17 6.04 -11.11
C GLN A 107 -16.37 4.62 -11.64
N HIS A 108 -17.14 4.47 -12.71
CA HIS A 108 -17.39 3.17 -13.34
C HIS A 108 -16.20 2.68 -14.18
N ARG A 109 -15.38 3.57 -14.74
CA ARG A 109 -14.10 3.22 -15.40
C ARG A 109 -13.18 2.55 -14.37
N ILE A 110 -12.96 3.22 -13.24
CA ILE A 110 -12.09 2.72 -12.16
C ILE A 110 -12.61 1.39 -11.59
N LEU A 111 -13.92 1.25 -11.36
CA LEU A 111 -14.49 -0.01 -10.87
C LEU A 111 -14.25 -1.19 -11.83
N ARG A 112 -14.29 -0.93 -13.14
CA ARG A 112 -14.00 -1.96 -14.15
C ARG A 112 -12.53 -2.29 -14.25
N GLU A 113 -11.63 -1.32 -14.14
CA GLU A 113 -10.17 -1.54 -14.13
C GLU A 113 -9.72 -2.34 -12.90
N LEU A 114 -10.38 -2.12 -11.75
CA LEU A 114 -10.18 -2.92 -10.55
C LEU A 114 -10.72 -4.35 -10.71
N GLN A 115 -11.80 -4.55 -11.49
CA GLN A 115 -12.38 -5.86 -11.77
C GLN A 115 -11.66 -6.65 -12.88
N SER A 116 -11.06 -5.97 -13.87
CA SER A 116 -10.33 -6.59 -14.98
C SER A 116 -8.97 -7.15 -14.56
N ALA A 117 -8.46 -6.74 -13.40
CA ALA A 117 -7.45 -7.47 -12.64
C ALA A 117 -8.07 -8.79 -12.16
N SER A 118 -8.24 -9.76 -13.06
CA SER A 118 -8.63 -11.12 -12.67
C SER A 118 -7.63 -11.59 -11.63
N GLN A 119 -8.09 -11.80 -10.38
CA GLN A 119 -7.25 -12.28 -9.29
C GLN A 119 -6.52 -13.58 -9.68
N LEU A 120 -7.12 -14.36 -10.60
CA LEU A 120 -6.50 -15.54 -11.20
C LEU A 120 -5.28 -15.20 -12.05
N ALA A 121 -5.34 -14.14 -12.87
CA ALA A 121 -4.20 -13.72 -13.70
C ALA A 121 -3.02 -13.21 -12.85
N LEU A 122 -3.28 -12.55 -11.71
CA LEU A 122 -2.22 -12.15 -10.76
C LEU A 122 -1.57 -13.37 -10.09
N VAL A 123 -2.37 -14.38 -9.74
CA VAL A 123 -1.85 -15.63 -9.19
C VAL A 123 -1.03 -16.36 -10.23
N ASP A 124 -1.54 -16.53 -11.45
CA ASP A 124 -0.85 -17.20 -12.55
C ASP A 124 0.46 -16.48 -12.89
N SER A 125 0.46 -15.14 -12.96
CA SER A 125 1.66 -14.33 -13.20
C SER A 125 2.74 -14.56 -12.14
N TYR A 126 2.36 -14.62 -10.86
CA TYR A 126 3.28 -14.93 -9.77
C TYR A 126 3.86 -16.35 -9.89
N LEU A 127 2.99 -17.34 -10.14
CA LEU A 127 3.38 -18.75 -10.27
C LEU A 127 4.33 -18.99 -11.44
N ASP A 128 4.07 -18.36 -12.58
CA ASP A 128 4.88 -18.46 -13.79
C ASP A 128 6.17 -17.61 -13.72
N LYS A 129 6.29 -16.74 -12.70
CA LYS A 129 7.35 -15.71 -12.57
C LYS A 129 7.52 -14.89 -13.86
N SER A 130 6.40 -14.65 -14.54
CA SER A 130 6.37 -14.01 -15.86
C SER A 130 6.54 -12.49 -15.77
N ASP A 131 6.33 -11.92 -14.58
CA ASP A 131 6.49 -10.49 -14.31
C ASP A 131 7.75 -10.22 -13.47
N TRP A 132 8.55 -9.24 -13.89
CA TRP A 132 9.71 -8.77 -13.13
C TRP A 132 9.31 -8.22 -11.75
N GLN A 133 8.06 -7.75 -11.60
CA GLN A 133 7.50 -7.26 -10.34
C GLN A 133 7.49 -8.33 -9.24
N VAL A 134 7.50 -9.62 -9.60
CA VAL A 134 7.67 -10.73 -8.65
C VAL A 134 9.04 -10.65 -7.95
N ALA A 135 10.03 -10.03 -8.58
CA ALA A 135 11.39 -9.84 -8.07
C ALA A 135 11.71 -8.40 -7.63
N GLU A 136 10.71 -7.50 -7.55
CA GLU A 136 10.91 -6.10 -7.14
C GLU A 136 11.45 -6.00 -5.71
N ASN A 137 10.93 -6.84 -4.79
CA ASN A 137 11.41 -6.89 -3.42
C ASN A 137 12.52 -7.94 -3.27
N ALA A 138 13.78 -7.48 -3.31
CA ALA A 138 14.97 -8.33 -3.17
C ALA A 138 15.05 -9.11 -1.84
N ASN A 139 14.31 -8.66 -0.81
CA ASN A 139 14.27 -9.35 0.48
C ASN A 139 13.23 -10.48 0.52
N MET A 140 12.42 -10.66 -0.53
CA MET A 140 11.38 -11.68 -0.60
C MET A 140 11.70 -12.79 -1.59
N ALA A 141 11.51 -14.03 -1.15
CA ALA A 141 11.63 -15.21 -2.00
C ALA A 141 10.24 -15.72 -2.44
N PHE A 142 10.23 -16.51 -3.53
CA PHE A 142 9.02 -17.18 -4.01
C PHE A 142 8.40 -18.05 -2.90
N SER A 143 7.20 -17.69 -2.46
CA SER A 143 6.52 -18.32 -1.33
C SER A 143 5.04 -17.96 -1.30
N LEU A 144 4.24 -18.65 -0.48
CA LEU A 144 2.83 -18.32 -0.28
C LEU A 144 2.62 -16.88 0.25
N GLN A 145 3.50 -16.41 1.13
CA GLN A 145 3.40 -15.04 1.63
C GLN A 145 3.88 -14.03 0.59
N GLY A 146 4.88 -14.39 -0.22
CA GLY A 146 5.24 -13.63 -1.41
C GLY A 146 4.08 -13.46 -2.38
N LEU A 147 3.29 -14.50 -2.60
CA LEU A 147 2.06 -14.42 -3.40
C LEU A 147 1.04 -13.46 -2.77
N ASN A 148 0.77 -13.59 -1.46
CA ASN A 148 -0.17 -12.70 -0.76
C ASN A 148 0.28 -11.23 -0.85
N ASN A 149 1.57 -10.98 -0.62
CA ASN A 149 2.15 -9.64 -0.73
C ASN A 149 2.06 -9.12 -2.15
N HIS A 150 2.36 -9.93 -3.17
CA HIS A 150 2.27 -9.53 -4.57
C HIS A 150 0.84 -9.12 -4.95
N ILE A 151 -0.15 -9.94 -4.61
CA ILE A 151 -1.57 -9.62 -4.87
C ILE A 151 -1.98 -8.34 -4.15
N SER A 152 -1.65 -8.20 -2.87
CA SER A 152 -1.98 -7.01 -2.08
C SER A 152 -1.30 -5.75 -2.62
N SER A 153 -0.04 -5.87 -3.04
CA SER A 153 0.76 -4.77 -3.59
C SER A 153 0.16 -4.25 -4.88
N GLU A 154 -0.22 -5.14 -5.79
CA GLU A 154 -0.81 -4.77 -7.08
C GLU A 154 -2.19 -4.10 -6.92
N ILE A 155 -3.03 -4.60 -6.02
CA ILE A 155 -4.31 -3.97 -5.71
C ILE A 155 -4.11 -2.57 -5.10
N THR A 156 -3.16 -2.45 -4.18
CA THR A 156 -2.86 -1.19 -3.49
C THR A 156 -2.28 -0.15 -4.45
N ARG A 157 -1.37 -0.56 -5.32
CA ARG A 157 -0.78 0.28 -6.37
C ARG A 157 -1.84 0.85 -7.31
N LYS A 158 -2.76 0.00 -7.79
CA LYS A 158 -3.90 0.46 -8.60
C LYS A 158 -4.80 1.42 -7.84
N TYR A 159 -5.05 1.16 -6.56
CA TYR A 159 -5.82 2.08 -5.74
C TYR A 159 -5.17 3.47 -5.64
N TRP A 160 -3.86 3.55 -5.40
CA TRP A 160 -3.13 4.82 -5.41
C TRP A 160 -3.30 5.57 -6.73
N LEU A 161 -3.01 4.90 -7.85
CA LEU A 161 -2.94 5.53 -9.16
C LEU A 161 -4.32 5.90 -9.74
N GLU A 162 -5.37 5.14 -9.41
CA GLU A 162 -6.71 5.36 -9.95
C GLU A 162 -7.63 6.18 -9.03
N ARG A 163 -7.38 6.20 -7.71
CA ARG A 163 -8.29 6.82 -6.73
C ARG A 163 -7.70 8.01 -6.00
N LEU A 164 -6.40 8.00 -5.70
CA LEU A 164 -5.77 9.00 -4.84
C LEU A 164 -4.99 10.04 -5.64
N TYR A 165 -4.16 9.60 -6.58
CA TYR A 165 -3.38 10.49 -7.42
C TYR A 165 -4.21 11.06 -8.58
N ALA A 166 -3.83 12.27 -9.00
CA ALA A 166 -4.40 12.88 -10.19
C ALA A 166 -3.95 12.12 -11.45
N PRO A 167 -4.75 12.09 -12.53
CA PRO A 167 -4.41 11.35 -13.75
C PRO A 167 -3.05 11.71 -14.36
N GLU A 168 -2.62 12.97 -14.22
CA GLU A 168 -1.33 13.46 -14.72
C GLU A 168 -0.16 12.84 -13.96
N VAL A 169 -0.31 12.64 -12.63
CA VAL A 169 0.70 11.99 -11.78
C VAL A 169 0.82 10.51 -12.13
N ARG A 170 -0.33 9.84 -12.33
CA ARG A 170 -0.36 8.47 -12.82
C ARG A 170 0.34 8.34 -14.17
N ALA A 171 -0.02 9.20 -15.13
CA ALA A 171 0.55 9.17 -16.47
C ALA A 171 2.08 9.35 -16.44
N ALA A 172 2.58 10.30 -15.64
CA ALA A 172 4.01 10.51 -15.45
C ALA A 172 4.72 9.31 -14.81
N HIS A 173 4.05 8.59 -13.90
CA HIS A 173 4.58 7.37 -13.31
C HIS A 173 4.64 6.21 -14.32
N GLU A 174 3.57 6.02 -15.10
CA GLU A 174 3.48 4.96 -16.11
C GLU A 174 4.37 5.21 -17.33
N SER A 175 4.60 6.48 -17.71
CA SER A 175 5.53 6.86 -18.79
C SER A 175 7.00 6.79 -18.38
N GLY A 176 7.28 6.73 -17.07
CA GLY A 176 8.63 6.77 -16.51
C GLY A 176 9.23 8.16 -16.38
N ASP A 177 8.45 9.24 -16.57
CA ASP A 177 8.89 10.62 -16.30
C ASP A 177 9.10 10.86 -14.80
N LEU A 178 8.39 10.10 -13.97
CA LEU A 178 8.42 10.08 -12.50
C LEU A 178 8.44 8.63 -12.04
N HIS A 179 9.09 8.36 -10.90
CA HIS A 179 8.88 7.10 -10.18
C HIS A 179 8.34 7.37 -8.77
N ILE A 180 7.15 6.87 -8.48
CA ILE A 180 6.54 6.96 -7.15
C ILE A 180 6.91 5.68 -6.41
N HIS A 181 7.70 5.82 -5.35
CA HIS A 181 8.15 4.71 -4.54
C HIS A 181 7.02 4.18 -3.64
N ASP A 182 7.10 2.90 -3.30
CA ASP A 182 6.31 2.24 -2.24
C ASP A 182 4.78 2.30 -2.40
N LEU A 183 4.30 2.27 -3.65
CA LEU A 183 2.87 2.17 -3.97
C LEU A 183 2.21 0.85 -3.53
N ASN A 184 2.99 -0.09 -2.99
CA ASN A 184 2.55 -1.40 -2.54
C ASN A 184 1.82 -1.39 -1.19
N LEU A 185 1.96 -0.32 -0.38
CA LEU A 185 1.26 -0.16 0.90
C LEU A 185 0.49 1.16 0.98
N LEU A 186 -0.60 1.17 1.76
CA LEU A 186 -1.31 2.39 2.17
C LEU A 186 -0.80 2.83 3.54
N ALA A 187 0.49 3.15 3.61
CA ALA A 187 1.18 3.43 4.86
C ALA A 187 2.17 4.58 4.69
N VAL A 188 2.76 5.00 5.80
CA VAL A 188 3.92 5.91 5.78
C VAL A 188 5.14 5.18 5.24
N TYR A 189 6.14 5.93 4.78
CA TYR A 189 7.39 5.36 4.26
C TYR A 189 8.24 4.76 5.39
N CYS A 190 9.06 5.56 6.06
CA CYS A 190 9.94 5.09 7.12
C CYS A 190 9.66 5.80 8.45
N VAL A 191 10.04 5.18 9.57
CA VAL A 191 9.82 5.73 10.90
C VAL A 191 11.03 5.51 11.81
N GLY A 192 11.50 6.59 12.42
CA GLY A 192 12.44 6.57 13.53
C GLY A 192 11.69 6.66 14.85
N TRP A 193 11.93 5.72 15.75
CA TRP A 193 11.21 5.57 17.00
C TRP A 193 12.08 5.95 18.19
N ASP A 194 11.44 6.48 19.24
CA ASP A 194 12.12 6.72 20.52
C ASP A 194 12.18 5.42 21.33
N LEU A 195 13.35 4.79 21.37
CA LEU A 195 13.58 3.60 22.20
C LEU A 195 13.36 3.92 23.69
N ALA A 196 13.65 5.13 24.14
CA ALA A 196 13.43 5.49 25.53
C ALA A 196 11.94 5.50 25.89
N ASP A 197 11.05 5.80 24.94
CA ASP A 197 9.61 5.69 25.13
C ASP A 197 9.19 4.23 25.36
N LEU A 198 9.67 3.31 24.51
CA LEU A 198 9.45 1.86 24.70
C LEU A 198 9.96 1.37 26.07
N LEU A 199 11.10 1.89 26.54
CA LEU A 199 11.67 1.53 27.85
C LEU A 199 10.91 2.17 29.04
N ARG A 200 10.20 3.28 28.84
CA ARG A 200 9.35 3.92 29.86
C ARG A 200 7.97 3.28 29.96
N GLU A 201 7.41 2.95 28.82
CA GLU A 201 5.99 2.60 28.66
C GLU A 201 5.76 1.09 28.54
N GLY A 202 6.75 0.36 28.04
CA GLY A 202 6.58 -1.00 27.55
C GLY A 202 5.89 -1.03 26.19
N PHE A 203 5.70 -2.23 25.63
CA PHE A 203 5.04 -2.38 24.34
C PHE A 203 3.52 -2.49 24.51
N ARG A 204 2.77 -1.45 24.14
CA ARG A 204 1.33 -1.30 24.35
C ARG A 204 0.65 -0.45 23.26
N GLY A 205 -0.67 -0.31 23.32
CA GLY A 205 -1.44 0.61 22.45
C GLY A 205 -2.26 -0.07 21.35
N ALA A 206 -2.14 -1.39 21.17
CA ALA A 206 -2.93 -2.14 20.20
C ALA A 206 -4.16 -2.78 20.89
N GLY A 207 -5.34 -2.20 20.68
CA GLY A 207 -6.59 -2.69 21.28
C GLY A 207 -6.85 -4.17 21.00
N GLY A 208 -7.15 -4.94 22.06
CA GLY A 208 -7.44 -6.38 21.96
C GLY A 208 -6.21 -7.27 21.73
N LYS A 209 -4.99 -6.73 21.83
CA LYS A 209 -3.74 -7.49 21.80
C LYS A 209 -3.09 -7.52 23.18
N VAL A 210 -2.16 -8.46 23.37
CA VAL A 210 -1.36 -8.56 24.59
C VAL A 210 -0.39 -7.39 24.64
N GLU A 211 -0.32 -6.74 25.80
CA GLU A 211 0.61 -5.65 26.07
C GLU A 211 1.70 -6.12 27.04
N SER A 212 2.85 -5.45 27.02
CA SER A 212 3.96 -5.71 27.93
C SER A 212 4.26 -4.48 28.78
N ALA A 213 4.54 -4.71 30.06
CA ALA A 213 5.09 -3.68 30.93
C ALA A 213 6.53 -3.34 30.52
N PRO A 214 7.07 -2.20 30.95
CA PRO A 214 8.47 -1.82 30.72
C PRO A 214 9.45 -2.92 31.12
N ALA A 215 10.45 -3.16 30.27
CA ALA A 215 11.48 -4.17 30.52
C ALA A 215 12.30 -3.83 31.78
N LYS A 216 12.64 -4.87 32.57
CA LYS A 216 13.49 -4.78 33.77
C LYS A 216 14.89 -5.37 33.58
N HIS A 217 15.05 -6.22 32.55
CA HIS A 217 16.27 -6.98 32.29
C HIS A 217 16.71 -6.80 30.84
N PHE A 218 18.02 -6.88 30.58
CA PHE A 218 18.65 -6.61 29.30
C PHE A 218 18.06 -7.46 28.16
N ARG A 219 17.94 -8.78 28.37
CA ARG A 219 17.34 -9.68 27.38
C ARG A 219 15.88 -9.35 27.08
N THR A 220 15.12 -8.94 28.10
CA THR A 220 13.72 -8.55 27.91
C THR A 220 13.62 -7.26 27.11
N ALA A 221 14.50 -6.29 27.33
CA ALA A 221 14.55 -5.05 26.56
C ALA A 221 14.85 -5.32 25.08
N LEU A 222 15.86 -6.16 24.78
CA LEU A 222 16.18 -6.59 23.41
C LEU A 222 15.01 -7.33 22.75
N GLY A 223 14.33 -8.21 23.51
CA GLY A 223 13.16 -8.93 23.03
C GLY A 223 11.98 -8.02 22.71
N GLN A 224 11.69 -7.04 23.55
CA GLN A 224 10.66 -6.03 23.29
C GLN A 224 11.01 -5.17 22.06
N ALA A 225 12.26 -4.71 21.94
CA ALA A 225 12.74 -3.96 20.78
C ALA A 225 12.59 -4.77 19.47
N ALA A 226 12.93 -6.07 19.48
CA ALA A 226 12.72 -6.93 18.32
C ALA A 226 11.23 -7.08 17.96
N ASN A 227 10.37 -7.36 18.95
CA ASN A 227 8.92 -7.49 18.72
C ASN A 227 8.28 -6.19 18.22
N PHE A 228 8.79 -5.05 18.69
CA PHE A 228 8.37 -3.73 18.25
C PHE A 228 8.69 -3.52 16.76
N PHE A 229 9.94 -3.76 16.33
CA PHE A 229 10.32 -3.71 14.92
C PHE A 229 9.46 -4.64 14.04
N TYR A 230 9.25 -5.88 14.51
CA TYR A 230 8.44 -6.85 13.77
C TYR A 230 6.99 -6.41 13.61
N THR A 231 6.39 -5.81 14.64
CA THR A 231 4.99 -5.40 14.59
C THR A 231 4.81 -4.20 13.66
N LEU A 232 5.70 -3.21 13.77
CA LEU A 232 5.57 -1.96 13.02
C LEU A 232 6.08 -2.03 11.59
N GLN A 233 6.87 -3.05 11.23
CA GLN A 233 7.15 -3.33 9.82
C GLN A 233 5.86 -3.55 9.00
N GLY A 234 4.79 -4.07 9.60
CA GLY A 234 3.51 -4.22 8.92
C GLY A 234 2.78 -2.89 8.66
N GLU A 235 3.21 -1.80 9.29
CA GLU A 235 2.52 -0.50 9.32
C GLU A 235 3.30 0.61 8.59
N ALA A 236 4.43 0.28 7.97
CA ALA A 236 5.27 1.21 7.22
C ALA A 236 6.04 0.47 6.12
N ALA A 237 6.24 1.10 4.96
CA ALA A 237 6.86 0.44 3.80
C ALA A 237 8.39 0.30 3.90
N GLY A 238 9.02 1.24 4.59
CA GLY A 238 10.46 1.40 4.68
C GLY A 238 11.03 1.07 6.05
N ALA A 239 12.23 1.63 6.30
CA ALA A 239 13.03 1.29 7.47
C ALA A 239 12.37 1.67 8.81
N GLN A 240 12.56 0.80 9.80
CA GLN A 240 12.24 1.05 11.21
C GLN A 240 13.54 1.29 11.96
N ALA A 241 13.67 2.44 12.63
CA ALA A 241 14.92 2.83 13.25
C ALA A 241 14.81 3.09 14.76
N PHE A 242 15.84 2.70 15.51
CA PHE A 242 16.08 3.20 16.88
C PHE A 242 17.40 3.96 16.93
N SER A 243 17.43 5.04 17.72
CA SER A 243 18.64 5.83 17.97
C SER A 243 19.22 5.57 19.36
N SER A 244 20.54 5.74 19.50
CA SER A 244 21.28 5.62 20.77
C SER A 244 21.04 4.30 21.49
N VAL A 245 21.05 3.20 20.74
CA VAL A 245 20.68 1.87 21.24
C VAL A 245 21.67 1.36 22.29
N ASP A 246 22.97 1.54 22.05
CA ASP A 246 24.02 1.18 23.00
C ASP A 246 23.92 2.00 24.28
N THR A 247 23.76 3.32 24.18
CA THR A 247 23.59 4.21 25.35
C THR A 247 22.37 3.82 26.17
N LEU A 248 21.21 3.64 25.52
CA LEU A 248 19.95 3.40 26.22
C LEU A 248 19.86 2.01 26.86
N LEU A 249 20.55 1.00 26.29
CA LEU A 249 20.53 -0.37 26.79
C LEU A 249 21.70 -0.72 27.72
N ALA A 250 22.81 0.03 27.70
CA ALA A 250 23.96 -0.20 28.57
C ALA A 250 23.62 -0.27 30.07
N PRO A 251 22.72 0.57 30.63
CA PRO A 251 22.35 0.47 32.04
C PRO A 251 21.78 -0.90 32.42
N PHE A 252 21.00 -1.54 31.54
CA PHE A 252 20.45 -2.87 31.82
C PHE A 252 21.54 -3.93 32.02
N ILE A 253 22.66 -3.83 31.29
CA ILE A 253 23.81 -4.74 31.43
C ILE A 253 24.40 -4.61 32.84
N ALA A 254 24.58 -3.39 33.33
CA ALA A 254 25.12 -3.13 34.66
C ALA A 254 24.16 -3.54 35.78
N TYR A 255 22.86 -3.23 35.66
CA TYR A 255 21.86 -3.57 36.67
C TYR A 255 21.62 -5.09 36.77
N ASP A 256 21.73 -5.81 35.66
CA ASP A 256 21.68 -7.27 35.65
C ASP A 256 23.02 -7.92 36.09
N GLY A 257 24.10 -7.15 36.22
CA GLY A 257 25.43 -7.64 36.61
C GLY A 257 26.08 -8.55 35.57
N LEU A 258 25.77 -8.36 34.28
CA LEU A 258 26.16 -9.29 33.23
C LEU A 258 27.65 -9.19 32.86
N GLY A 259 28.28 -10.35 32.67
CA GLY A 259 29.60 -10.44 32.06
C GLY A 259 29.56 -10.37 30.53
N TYR A 260 30.73 -10.18 29.91
CA TYR A 260 30.87 -10.09 28.45
C TYR A 260 30.28 -11.29 27.71
N SER A 261 30.46 -12.52 28.21
CA SER A 261 29.92 -13.73 27.60
C SER A 261 28.39 -13.73 27.55
N GLU A 262 27.74 -13.22 28.60
CA GLU A 262 26.28 -13.17 28.69
C GLU A 262 25.71 -12.07 27.79
N VAL A 263 26.36 -10.91 27.74
CA VAL A 263 26.02 -9.83 26.81
C VAL A 263 26.17 -10.31 25.37
N LYS A 264 27.30 -10.94 25.02
CA LYS A 264 27.52 -11.50 23.69
C LYS A 264 26.45 -12.52 23.30
N GLN A 265 26.05 -13.39 24.23
CA GLN A 265 24.98 -14.35 23.97
C GLN A 265 23.62 -13.67 23.75
N ALA A 266 23.29 -12.64 24.52
CA ALA A 266 22.04 -11.89 24.37
C ALA A 266 22.01 -11.09 23.04
N ILE A 267 23.13 -10.49 22.66
CA ILE A 267 23.27 -9.80 21.37
C ILE A 267 23.20 -10.78 20.20
N GLN A 268 23.82 -11.96 20.32
CA GLN A 268 23.68 -13.02 19.34
C GLN A 268 22.20 -13.41 19.16
N GLU A 269 21.50 -13.69 20.26
CA GLU A 269 20.07 -14.01 20.23
C GLU A 269 19.26 -12.91 19.51
N TRP A 270 19.54 -11.65 19.82
CA TRP A 270 18.84 -10.51 19.24
C TRP A 270 19.10 -10.34 17.73
N ILE A 271 20.37 -10.39 17.30
CA ILE A 271 20.73 -10.27 15.88
C ILE A 271 20.12 -11.42 15.07
N PHE A 272 20.22 -12.65 15.55
CA PHE A 272 19.59 -13.78 14.86
C PHE A 272 18.07 -13.62 14.79
N ASN A 273 17.43 -13.16 15.89
CA ASN A 273 15.99 -12.92 15.89
C ASN A 273 15.60 -11.86 14.85
N LEU A 274 16.36 -10.78 14.67
CA LEU A 274 16.11 -9.76 13.63
C LEU A 274 16.36 -10.24 12.19
N ASN A 275 17.15 -11.30 11.98
CA ASN A 275 17.47 -11.82 10.64
C ASN A 275 16.72 -13.10 10.27
N VAL A 276 15.85 -13.63 11.13
CA VAL A 276 15.02 -14.79 10.82
C VAL A 276 13.66 -14.33 10.30
N ALA A 277 13.50 -14.39 8.97
CA ALA A 277 12.36 -13.85 8.22
C ALA A 277 10.97 -14.47 8.51
N THR A 278 10.86 -15.48 9.38
CA THR A 278 9.64 -16.29 9.53
C THR A 278 8.48 -15.58 10.24
N ARG A 279 8.74 -14.44 10.92
CA ARG A 279 7.73 -13.78 11.78
C ARG A 279 6.76 -12.86 11.02
N VAL A 280 7.12 -12.38 9.83
CA VAL A 280 6.34 -11.39 9.07
C VAL A 280 6.47 -11.62 7.56
N GLY A 281 5.78 -12.65 7.07
CA GLY A 281 5.63 -12.82 5.61
C GLY A 281 6.91 -13.16 4.86
N PHE A 282 7.91 -13.77 5.51
CA PHE A 282 9.20 -14.17 4.91
C PHE A 282 10.11 -13.02 4.46
N GLN A 283 9.93 -11.82 5.02
CA GLN A 283 10.90 -10.74 4.93
C GLN A 283 11.55 -10.49 6.29
N THR A 284 12.86 -10.22 6.31
CA THR A 284 13.49 -9.66 7.50
C THR A 284 13.09 -8.19 7.66
N PRO A 285 12.88 -7.70 8.89
CA PRO A 285 12.59 -6.31 9.13
C PRO A 285 13.74 -5.44 8.66
N PHE A 286 13.41 -4.42 7.85
CA PHE A 286 14.37 -3.41 7.47
C PHE A 286 14.63 -2.53 8.69
N THR A 287 15.60 -2.92 9.51
CA THR A 287 15.91 -2.23 10.75
C THR A 287 17.22 -1.46 10.66
N ASN A 288 17.22 -0.24 11.19
CA ASN A 288 18.40 0.59 11.39
C ASN A 288 18.60 0.86 12.87
N ILE A 289 19.85 0.86 13.33
CA ILE A 289 20.19 1.29 14.68
C ILE A 289 21.33 2.29 14.65
N THR A 290 21.24 3.31 15.50
CA THR A 290 22.36 4.22 15.78
C THR A 290 23.04 3.83 17.08
N LEU A 291 24.37 3.77 17.06
CA LEU A 291 25.24 3.40 18.17
C LEU A 291 26.20 4.58 18.43
N ASP A 292 26.18 5.16 19.63
CA ASP A 292 26.87 6.42 19.92
C ASP A 292 28.39 6.25 20.16
N LEU A 293 28.88 5.03 20.44
CA LEU A 293 30.24 4.67 20.91
C LEU A 293 30.65 5.26 22.25
N ASN A 294 30.44 6.56 22.45
CA ASN A 294 30.65 7.26 23.71
C ASN A 294 29.32 7.83 24.19
N VAL A 295 29.13 7.91 25.50
CA VAL A 295 27.90 8.51 26.06
C VAL A 295 27.74 9.94 25.50
N PRO A 296 26.67 10.22 24.73
CA PRO A 296 26.49 11.52 24.11
C PRO A 296 26.19 12.57 25.18
N GLU A 297 26.71 13.78 24.99
CA GLU A 297 26.59 14.89 25.96
C GLU A 297 25.13 15.14 26.35
N ARG A 298 24.20 15.03 25.39
CA ARG A 298 22.76 15.22 25.61
C ARG A 298 22.13 14.23 26.59
N LEU A 299 22.67 13.00 26.73
CA LEU A 299 22.13 11.96 27.62
C LEU A 299 22.94 11.80 28.90
N ARG A 300 24.18 12.32 28.94
CA ARG A 300 25.17 12.05 29.99
C ARG A 300 24.62 12.22 31.40
N ASP A 301 23.94 13.34 31.65
CA ASP A 301 23.44 13.70 32.98
C ASP A 301 21.97 13.28 33.18
N GLU A 302 21.35 12.62 32.20
CA GLU A 302 20.00 12.11 32.34
C GLU A 302 19.96 10.85 33.20
N ALA A 303 18.98 10.77 34.09
CA ALA A 303 18.71 9.60 34.91
C ALA A 303 18.34 8.39 34.04
N VAL A 304 18.95 7.24 34.30
CA VAL A 304 18.67 6.02 33.55
C VAL A 304 17.28 5.49 33.87
N ILE A 305 16.67 4.81 32.89
CA ILE A 305 15.32 4.23 33.01
C ILE A 305 15.44 2.71 33.02
N ILE A 306 14.98 2.09 34.11
CA ILE A 306 14.90 0.62 34.26
C ILE A 306 13.49 0.28 34.75
N GLY A 307 12.81 -0.66 34.09
CA GLY A 307 11.45 -1.06 34.49
C GLY A 307 10.44 0.09 34.44
N GLY A 308 10.65 1.07 33.56
CA GLY A 308 9.81 2.26 33.44
C GLY A 308 10.04 3.33 34.51
N GLN A 309 11.06 3.15 35.37
CA GLN A 309 11.35 4.05 36.48
C GLN A 309 12.73 4.68 36.34
N ARG A 310 12.80 5.99 36.62
CA ARG A 310 14.06 6.71 36.75
C ARG A 310 14.85 6.16 37.94
N GLN A 311 16.14 6.01 37.77
CA GLN A 311 17.07 5.58 38.81
C GLN A 311 17.96 6.74 39.26
N ASP A 312 18.72 6.53 40.35
CA ASP A 312 19.62 7.55 40.89
C ASP A 312 20.89 7.76 40.05
N ARG A 313 21.20 6.82 39.15
CA ARG A 313 22.38 6.83 38.28
C ARG A 313 22.08 7.48 36.94
N THR A 314 23.11 8.01 36.30
CA THR A 314 23.03 8.71 35.01
C THR A 314 23.71 7.95 33.87
N TYR A 315 23.30 8.17 32.62
CA TYR A 315 23.88 7.44 31.48
C TYR A 315 25.40 7.61 31.36
N GLY A 316 25.96 8.73 31.83
CA GLY A 316 27.40 9.01 31.86
C GLY A 316 28.24 7.96 32.62
N GLU A 317 27.62 7.17 33.50
CA GLU A 317 28.29 6.17 34.33
C GLU A 317 28.47 4.80 33.65
N PHE A 318 27.92 4.59 32.44
CA PHE A 318 27.79 3.25 31.83
C PHE A 318 28.64 3.05 30.56
N GLN A 319 29.72 3.82 30.38
CA GLN A 319 30.62 3.70 29.23
C GLN A 319 31.19 2.27 29.08
N ARG A 320 31.54 1.63 30.21
CA ARG A 320 32.08 0.26 30.20
C ARG A 320 31.08 -0.73 29.60
N GLU A 321 29.80 -0.60 29.93
CA GLU A 321 28.73 -1.45 29.41
C GLU A 321 28.40 -1.13 27.95
N MET A 322 28.50 0.13 27.54
CA MET A 322 28.43 0.52 26.11
C MET A 322 29.56 -0.13 25.31
N ASP A 323 30.80 -0.09 25.79
CA ASP A 323 31.94 -0.75 25.13
C ASP A 323 31.70 -2.27 25.04
N MET A 324 31.13 -2.86 26.09
CA MET A 324 30.76 -4.27 26.13
C MET A 324 29.72 -4.62 25.07
N PHE A 325 28.67 -3.80 24.94
CA PHE A 325 27.63 -3.93 23.93
C PHE A 325 28.20 -3.82 22.52
N ASN A 326 28.94 -2.74 22.24
CA ASN A 326 29.50 -2.45 20.91
C ASN A 326 30.48 -3.53 20.46
N ARG A 327 31.36 -3.99 21.37
CA ARG A 327 32.27 -5.09 21.08
C ARG A 327 31.52 -6.39 20.76
N ALA A 328 30.53 -6.74 21.57
CA ALA A 328 29.71 -7.93 21.34
C ALA A 328 28.97 -7.85 20.01
N PHE A 329 28.37 -6.70 19.70
CA PHE A 329 27.65 -6.44 18.45
C PHE A 329 28.56 -6.59 17.23
N LEU A 330 29.70 -5.91 17.21
CA LEU A 330 30.67 -5.98 16.11
C LEU A 330 31.23 -7.39 15.91
N GLU A 331 31.52 -8.12 16.99
CA GLU A 331 31.99 -9.50 16.91
C GLU A 331 30.93 -10.41 16.27
N ILE A 332 29.65 -10.31 16.68
CA ILE A 332 28.59 -11.15 16.10
C ILE A 332 28.30 -10.78 14.64
N MET A 333 28.22 -9.48 14.32
CA MET A 333 28.00 -9.02 12.95
C MET A 333 29.12 -9.47 12.00
N SER A 334 30.37 -9.51 12.49
CA SER A 334 31.54 -9.97 11.73
C SER A 334 31.61 -11.49 11.56
N GLN A 335 31.10 -12.26 12.53
CA GLN A 335 31.07 -13.73 12.47
C GLN A 335 30.08 -14.24 11.41
N GLY A 336 28.96 -13.53 11.25
CA GLY A 336 27.89 -13.93 10.34
C GLY A 336 27.10 -15.15 10.84
N ASP A 337 26.31 -15.73 9.94
CA ASP A 337 25.46 -16.89 10.22
C ASP A 337 26.26 -18.21 10.25
N ALA A 338 25.55 -19.34 10.43
CA ALA A 338 26.16 -20.67 10.47
C ALA A 338 26.91 -21.07 9.17
N LYS A 339 26.74 -20.34 8.07
CA LYS A 339 27.45 -20.53 6.80
C LYS A 339 28.48 -19.42 6.54
N GLY A 340 28.72 -18.53 7.51
CA GLY A 340 29.63 -17.40 7.39
C GLY A 340 29.07 -16.26 6.53
N ARG A 341 27.76 -16.22 6.29
CA ARG A 341 27.12 -15.10 5.56
C ARG A 341 26.95 -13.93 6.51
N VAL A 342 27.31 -12.73 6.06
CA VAL A 342 27.08 -11.50 6.81
C VAL A 342 25.59 -11.27 7.06
N PHE A 343 25.27 -10.75 8.25
CA PHE A 343 23.91 -10.30 8.55
C PHE A 343 23.64 -8.98 7.85
N THR A 344 22.47 -8.86 7.22
CA THR A 344 22.02 -7.62 6.58
C THR A 344 21.50 -6.62 7.60
N PHE A 345 20.85 -7.11 8.65
CA PHE A 345 20.18 -6.28 9.66
C PHE A 345 20.68 -6.58 11.08
N PRO A 346 20.49 -5.66 12.04
CA PRO A 346 20.17 -4.27 11.80
C PRO A 346 21.35 -3.55 11.13
N ILE A 347 21.04 -2.57 10.27
CA ILE A 347 22.06 -1.70 9.70
C ILE A 347 22.53 -0.75 10.80
N ALA A 348 23.80 -0.85 11.17
CA ALA A 348 24.40 -0.02 12.21
C ALA A 348 24.96 1.28 11.63
N THR A 349 24.65 2.39 12.29
CA THR A 349 25.26 3.71 12.07
C THR A 349 25.98 4.11 13.35
N TYR A 350 27.25 4.52 13.23
CA TYR A 350 28.08 5.00 14.34
C TYR A 350 28.28 6.51 14.27
#